data_AF-A0A8G2BZC1-F1
#
_entry.id   AF-A0A8G2BZC1-F1
#
_cell.length_a   1.000
_cell.length_b   1.000
_cell.length_c   1.000
_cell.angle_alpha   90.00
_cell.angle_beta   90.00
_cell.angle_gamma   90.00
#
_symmetry.space_group_name_H-M   'P 1'
#
loop_
_entity.id
_entity.type
_entity.pdbx_description
1 polymer ?
#
loop_
_entity_poly.entity_id
_entity_poly.type
_entity_poly.pdbx_seq_one_letter_code
_entity_poly.pdbx_strand_id
1 'polypeptide(L)'
;MRQSGLFSHWSFESFAPGSIPRPKYNAFHRIHRQTSTCLEFLAHFEDLSMGGAVVDWCRVSGLANQLCSAIRDLVDQLQVMNPVEFMDAHDWVAKLSFYTRLSTEHAATSANPPYLLTLDSPQGKASFSWISKRLDPLDPGPVLVLTPSLFQYFIEANDMRHDLDELLRQLDLMDEPATEDLGRSARELIRGGSLPHRLLTEMEIAAVELAPGGRFLELRVFAGSGDDAVMIGKVGGVRPTEFITAWLEATACKFSPSALALRLSKGLADEEHPLTVAVFPVDTASESRNCALWDGVPDSAALVARLDQILPRVTRLHVFKDQGEALRPEHCRSLHDLICLCMERGLAQIFAFAGEPARGLAGIKQLRLEIPVVINIFNLGGGLFPSAAERAVISTEDVRSIPAWSLLLGLVCPAVSWSGARHEETPSVPHYSSYAVLSQFFMHCTLRLEQNLYVAECSCEDGVEKYVRFRFKGGTGTRAQRRSRLGIMRLILEREGFTVTSRGDYLVALRSGEEDVLLQRNLVCLGLLTAWVQSSGVEVLGGMSPEQGRDLFRELFTDFLFDPS
;
A
#
# COMPACT_ATOMS: atom_id res chain seq x y z
N MET A 1 -15.34 -14.31 -1.84
CA MET A 1 -15.25 -13.29 -2.90
C MET A 1 -16.32 -13.55 -3.95
N ARG A 2 -17.51 -12.94 -3.82
CA ARG A 2 -18.60 -13.06 -4.79
C ARG A 2 -18.29 -12.22 -6.03
N GLN A 3 -18.61 -12.76 -7.20
CA GLN A 3 -18.38 -12.15 -8.52
C GLN A 3 -19.08 -10.78 -8.61
N SER A 4 -18.40 -9.78 -9.17
CA SER A 4 -18.88 -8.41 -9.38
C SER A 4 -20.06 -8.36 -10.36
N GLY A 5 -21.19 -7.74 -9.98
CA GLY A 5 -22.44 -7.67 -10.75
C GLY A 5 -22.36 -6.91 -12.09
N LEU A 6 -21.29 -6.14 -12.34
CA LEU A 6 -21.04 -5.56 -13.66
C LEU A 6 -21.00 -6.62 -14.78
N PHE A 7 -20.63 -7.88 -14.47
CA PHE A 7 -20.39 -8.92 -15.49
C PHE A 7 -21.61 -9.76 -15.83
N SER A 8 -22.58 -9.93 -14.92
CA SER A 8 -23.87 -10.54 -15.25
C SER A 8 -24.65 -9.65 -16.21
N HIS A 9 -24.69 -8.34 -15.94
CA HIS A 9 -25.39 -7.36 -16.77
C HIS A 9 -24.72 -7.08 -18.14
N TRP A 10 -23.43 -7.38 -18.28
CA TRP A 10 -22.74 -7.29 -19.58
C TRP A 10 -22.79 -8.61 -20.37
N SER A 11 -23.18 -9.73 -19.76
CA SER A 11 -23.13 -11.03 -20.41
C SER A 11 -24.42 -11.37 -21.19
N PHE A 12 -24.24 -11.57 -22.49
CA PHE A 12 -25.09 -12.26 -23.47
C PHE A 12 -26.27 -11.56 -24.16
N GLU A 13 -26.98 -10.59 -23.55
CA GLU A 13 -28.18 -10.02 -24.22
C GLU A 13 -27.97 -8.63 -24.86
N SER A 14 -27.01 -7.83 -24.37
CA SER A 14 -26.87 -6.42 -24.75
C SER A 14 -25.99 -6.13 -25.96
N PHE A 15 -25.33 -7.15 -26.51
CA PHE A 15 -24.50 -7.00 -27.70
C PHE A 15 -25.14 -7.79 -28.84
N ALA A 16 -25.71 -7.05 -29.81
CA ALA A 16 -25.91 -7.62 -31.14
C ALA A 16 -24.60 -8.30 -31.60
N PRO A 17 -24.65 -9.46 -32.28
CA PRO A 17 -23.46 -10.21 -32.66
C PRO A 17 -22.52 -9.33 -33.51
N GLY A 18 -21.49 -8.71 -32.89
CA GLY A 18 -20.50 -7.90 -33.62
C GLY A 18 -19.68 -6.81 -32.87
N SER A 19 -19.94 -6.41 -31.62
CA SER A 19 -19.43 -5.10 -31.13
C SER A 19 -18.17 -5.07 -30.25
N ILE A 20 -17.85 -6.05 -29.39
CA ILE A 20 -16.53 -6.10 -28.69
C ILE A 20 -16.06 -7.55 -28.58
N PRO A 21 -14.82 -7.89 -29.01
CA PRO A 21 -14.29 -9.24 -28.84
C PRO A 21 -14.21 -9.62 -27.35
N ARG A 22 -14.77 -10.78 -26.99
CA ARG A 22 -14.78 -11.32 -25.61
C ARG A 22 -13.40 -11.28 -24.91
N PRO A 23 -12.26 -11.56 -25.56
CA PRO A 23 -10.96 -11.42 -24.93
C PRO A 23 -10.64 -10.00 -24.47
N LYS A 24 -10.96 -8.98 -25.28
CA LYS A 24 -10.71 -7.56 -24.96
C LYS A 24 -11.60 -7.08 -23.83
N TYR A 25 -12.85 -7.52 -23.83
CA TYR A 25 -13.77 -7.30 -22.73
C TYR A 25 -13.26 -7.90 -21.41
N ASN A 26 -12.85 -9.17 -21.43
CA ASN A 26 -12.30 -9.84 -20.25
C ASN A 26 -11.02 -9.16 -19.75
N ALA A 27 -10.20 -8.63 -20.65
CA ALA A 27 -9.01 -7.88 -20.28
C ALA A 27 -9.37 -6.56 -19.57
N PHE A 28 -10.33 -5.80 -20.09
CA PHE A 28 -10.84 -4.60 -19.42
C PHE A 28 -11.43 -4.89 -18.04
N HIS A 29 -12.15 -6.00 -17.88
CA HIS A 29 -12.60 -6.44 -16.55
C HIS A 29 -11.44 -6.59 -15.57
N ARG A 30 -10.41 -7.31 -16.01
CA ARG A 30 -9.23 -7.58 -15.20
C ARG A 30 -8.53 -6.27 -14.83
N ILE A 31 -8.45 -5.29 -15.74
CA ILE A 31 -7.94 -3.94 -15.45
C ILE A 31 -8.70 -3.29 -14.30
N HIS A 32 -10.03 -3.30 -14.31
CA HIS A 32 -10.83 -2.69 -13.26
C HIS A 32 -10.66 -3.36 -11.89
N ARG A 33 -10.68 -4.70 -11.87
CA ARG A 33 -10.48 -5.46 -10.64
C ARG A 33 -9.09 -5.20 -10.07
N GLN A 34 -8.07 -5.29 -10.91
CA GLN A 34 -6.68 -5.14 -10.50
C GLN A 34 -6.37 -3.70 -10.05
N THR A 35 -7.03 -2.69 -10.65
CA THR A 35 -6.92 -1.31 -10.20
C THR A 35 -7.34 -1.16 -8.74
N SER A 36 -8.39 -1.86 -8.29
CA SER A 36 -8.79 -1.84 -6.88
C SER A 36 -7.68 -2.37 -5.97
N THR A 37 -7.05 -3.48 -6.35
CA THR A 37 -5.89 -4.04 -5.64
C THR A 37 -4.71 -3.07 -5.61
N CYS A 38 -4.41 -2.40 -6.72
CA CYS A 38 -3.37 -1.38 -6.75
C CYS A 38 -3.67 -0.21 -5.80
N LEU A 39 -4.91 0.28 -5.76
CA LEU A 39 -5.33 1.35 -4.86
C LEU A 39 -5.25 0.94 -3.38
N GLU A 40 -5.55 -0.33 -3.06
CA GLU A 40 -5.36 -0.89 -1.71
C GLU A 40 -3.88 -0.88 -1.32
N PHE A 41 -2.96 -1.28 -2.20
CA PHE A 41 -1.52 -1.20 -1.94
C PHE A 41 -1.06 0.25 -1.75
N LEU A 42 -1.54 1.21 -2.54
CA LEU A 42 -1.25 2.63 -2.30
C LEU A 42 -1.76 3.08 -0.93
N ALA A 43 -2.92 2.62 -0.51
CA ALA A 43 -3.49 2.92 0.80
C ALA A 43 -2.62 2.38 1.94
N HIS A 44 -2.00 1.21 1.78
CA HIS A 44 -1.03 0.68 2.75
C HIS A 44 0.19 1.58 2.93
N PHE A 45 0.76 2.12 1.85
CA PHE A 45 1.87 3.07 1.94
C PHE A 45 1.45 4.35 2.67
N GLU A 46 0.28 4.89 2.36
CA GLU A 46 -0.27 6.07 3.03
C GLU A 46 -0.48 5.83 4.52
N ASP A 47 -1.02 4.67 4.89
CA ASP A 47 -1.28 4.26 6.28
C ASP A 47 0.03 4.16 7.10
N LEU A 48 1.06 3.49 6.56
CA LEU A 48 2.38 3.45 7.20
C LEU A 48 2.97 4.85 7.38
N SER A 49 2.75 5.75 6.41
CA SER A 49 3.21 7.13 6.49
C SER A 49 2.54 7.97 7.59
N MET A 50 1.40 7.50 8.13
CA MET A 50 0.73 8.14 9.26
C MET A 50 1.42 7.88 10.60
N GLY A 51 2.36 6.93 10.66
CA GLY A 51 3.13 6.62 11.86
C GLY A 51 2.38 5.83 12.93
N GLY A 52 1.20 5.27 12.61
CA GLY A 52 0.40 4.46 13.53
C GLY A 52 0.89 3.03 13.73
N ALA A 53 1.90 2.60 12.97
CA ALA A 53 2.52 1.28 13.04
C ALA A 53 4.04 1.40 12.99
N VAL A 54 4.74 0.48 13.64
CA VAL A 54 6.20 0.36 13.60
C VAL A 54 6.54 -1.00 13.00
N VAL A 55 6.88 -1.01 11.71
CA VAL A 55 7.01 -2.23 10.91
C VAL A 55 8.42 -2.39 10.34
N ASP A 56 8.73 -3.61 9.89
CA ASP A 56 10.00 -3.88 9.21
C ASP A 56 10.06 -3.29 7.80
N TRP A 57 11.27 -2.91 7.36
CA TRP A 57 11.52 -2.47 6.00
C TRP A 57 11.21 -3.55 4.95
N CYS A 58 11.34 -4.85 5.30
CA CYS A 58 10.89 -5.97 4.46
C CYS A 58 9.40 -5.89 4.11
N ARG A 59 8.57 -5.32 5.00
CA ARG A 59 7.14 -5.05 4.73
C ARG A 59 6.97 -3.97 3.67
N VAL A 60 7.74 -2.88 3.76
CA VAL A 60 7.74 -1.77 2.80
C VAL A 60 8.20 -2.23 1.42
N SER A 61 9.35 -2.92 1.35
CA SER A 61 9.89 -3.48 0.10
C SER A 61 8.96 -4.54 -0.51
N GLY A 62 8.34 -5.37 0.33
CA GLY A 62 7.31 -6.34 -0.09
C GLY A 62 6.10 -5.66 -0.73
N LEU A 63 5.56 -4.62 -0.09
CA LEU A 63 4.45 -3.82 -0.64
C LEU A 63 4.81 -3.17 -1.98
N ALA A 64 6.02 -2.61 -2.11
CA ALA A 64 6.49 -2.00 -3.35
C ALA A 64 6.55 -3.02 -4.50
N ASN A 65 7.07 -4.22 -4.21
CA ASN A 65 7.15 -5.31 -5.18
C ASN A 65 5.77 -5.82 -5.59
N GLN A 66 4.85 -6.00 -4.63
CA GLN A 66 3.47 -6.40 -4.90
C GLN A 66 2.73 -5.38 -5.77
N LEU A 67 2.88 -4.09 -5.46
CA LEU A 67 2.30 -3.02 -6.27
C LEU A 67 2.88 -3.00 -7.70
N CYS A 68 4.20 -3.12 -7.84
CA CYS A 68 4.83 -3.18 -9.17
C CYS A 68 4.35 -4.39 -9.98
N SER A 69 4.20 -5.56 -9.34
CA SER A 69 3.62 -6.74 -9.98
C SER A 69 2.19 -6.50 -10.39
N ALA A 70 1.38 -5.90 -9.51
CA ALA A 70 -0.02 -5.63 -9.80
C ALA A 70 -0.22 -4.64 -10.96
N ILE A 71 0.69 -3.66 -11.11
CA ILE A 71 0.70 -2.73 -12.24
C ILE A 71 1.17 -3.43 -13.53
N ARG A 72 2.12 -4.36 -13.44
CA ARG A 72 2.50 -5.18 -14.60
C ARG A 72 1.32 -5.97 -15.13
N ASP A 73 0.51 -6.57 -14.24
CA ASP A 73 -0.70 -7.27 -14.63
C ASP A 73 -1.70 -6.35 -15.36
N LEU A 74 -1.81 -5.06 -14.96
CA LEU A 74 -2.63 -4.08 -15.68
C LEU A 74 -2.13 -3.88 -17.12
N VAL A 75 -0.83 -3.76 -17.30
CA VAL A 75 -0.20 -3.58 -18.62
C VAL A 75 -0.37 -4.82 -19.49
N ASP A 76 -0.24 -6.02 -18.93
CA ASP A 76 -0.51 -7.27 -19.65
C ASP A 76 -1.92 -7.25 -20.23
N GLN A 77 -2.90 -6.76 -19.47
CA GLN A 77 -4.28 -6.65 -19.97
C GLN A 77 -4.43 -5.60 -21.07
N LEU A 78 -3.73 -4.47 -21.00
CA LEU A 78 -3.72 -3.50 -22.10
C LEU A 78 -3.21 -4.15 -23.39
N GLN A 79 -2.12 -4.91 -23.32
CA GLN A 79 -1.61 -5.64 -24.49
C GLN A 79 -2.63 -6.64 -25.04
N VAL A 80 -3.37 -7.35 -24.19
CA VAL A 80 -4.48 -8.22 -24.65
C VAL A 80 -5.58 -7.41 -25.37
N MET A 81 -5.86 -6.18 -24.92
CA MET A 81 -6.86 -5.32 -25.57
C MET A 81 -6.39 -4.83 -26.95
N ASN A 82 -5.14 -4.40 -27.06
CA ASN A 82 -4.55 -3.92 -28.30
C ASN A 82 -3.02 -4.13 -28.34
N PRO A 83 -2.53 -5.25 -28.88
CA PRO A 83 -1.10 -5.58 -28.86
C PRO A 83 -0.23 -4.57 -29.61
N VAL A 84 -0.76 -3.94 -30.67
CA VAL A 84 -0.01 -3.01 -31.51
C VAL A 84 0.13 -1.66 -30.82
N GLU A 85 -0.95 -1.14 -30.23
CA GLU A 85 -0.91 0.14 -29.52
C GLU A 85 -0.09 0.08 -28.23
N PHE A 86 -0.07 -1.08 -27.55
CA PHE A 86 0.58 -1.26 -26.26
C PHE A 86 1.82 -2.16 -26.32
N MET A 87 2.44 -2.31 -27.49
CA MET A 87 3.61 -3.15 -27.70
C MET A 87 4.73 -2.85 -26.68
N ASP A 88 5.00 -1.57 -26.43
CA ASP A 88 6.06 -1.11 -25.52
C ASP A 88 5.57 -0.73 -24.11
N ALA A 89 4.33 -1.09 -23.76
CA ALA A 89 3.72 -0.64 -22.50
C ALA A 89 4.44 -1.17 -21.24
N HIS A 90 5.21 -2.25 -21.37
CA HIS A 90 6.07 -2.74 -20.29
C HIS A 90 7.24 -1.81 -19.96
N ASP A 91 7.73 -1.02 -20.91
CA ASP A 91 8.80 -0.05 -20.67
C ASP A 91 8.36 1.05 -19.72
N TRP A 92 7.06 1.39 -19.72
CA TRP A 92 6.46 2.36 -18.81
C TRP A 92 6.63 1.91 -17.35
N VAL A 93 6.35 0.62 -17.09
CA VAL A 93 6.46 0.02 -15.74
C VAL A 93 7.91 -0.26 -15.38
N ALA A 94 8.73 -0.72 -16.33
CA ALA A 94 10.13 -1.06 -16.09
C ALA A 94 10.90 0.14 -15.51
N LYS A 95 10.74 1.33 -16.10
CA LYS A 95 11.41 2.55 -15.63
C LYS A 95 11.01 2.92 -14.19
N LEU A 96 9.71 3.01 -13.91
CA LEU A 96 9.25 3.44 -12.59
C LEU A 96 9.49 2.37 -11.51
N SER A 97 9.27 1.09 -11.83
CA SER A 97 9.56 -0.01 -10.92
C SER A 97 11.05 -0.12 -10.59
N PHE A 98 11.96 0.13 -11.53
CA PHE A 98 13.40 0.20 -11.26
C PHE A 98 13.73 1.27 -10.21
N TYR A 99 13.21 2.49 -10.39
CA TYR A 99 13.46 3.57 -9.43
C TYR A 99 12.80 3.35 -8.08
N THR A 100 11.63 2.71 -8.03
CA THR A 100 11.01 2.31 -6.76
C THR A 100 11.85 1.26 -6.05
N ARG A 101 12.31 0.21 -6.76
CA ARG A 101 13.18 -0.83 -6.19
C ARG A 101 14.47 -0.25 -5.66
N LEU A 102 15.16 0.58 -6.45
CA LEU A 102 16.37 1.28 -6.04
C LEU A 102 16.16 2.12 -4.76
N SER A 103 14.97 2.69 -4.57
CA SER A 103 14.65 3.48 -3.37
C SER A 103 14.29 2.63 -2.15
N THR A 104 13.96 1.35 -2.36
CA THR A 104 13.67 0.37 -1.31
C THR A 104 14.85 -0.56 -1.02
N GLU A 105 15.86 -0.57 -1.89
CA GLU A 105 17.12 -1.28 -1.66
C GLU A 105 17.86 -0.72 -0.45
N HIS A 106 18.61 -1.59 0.21
CA HIS A 106 19.46 -1.25 1.34
C HIS A 106 20.84 -1.86 1.15
N ALA A 107 21.85 -1.23 1.75
CA ALA A 107 23.22 -1.74 1.70
C ALA A 107 23.31 -3.02 2.54
N ALA A 108 23.60 -4.15 1.88
CA ALA A 108 23.87 -5.40 2.57
C ALA A 108 25.26 -5.37 3.23
N THR A 109 25.37 -6.05 4.39
CA THR A 109 26.67 -6.34 4.97
C THR A 109 27.38 -7.37 4.11
N SER A 110 28.68 -7.20 3.84
CA SER A 110 29.45 -8.17 3.05
C SER A 110 29.62 -9.49 3.82
N ALA A 111 29.29 -10.62 3.20
CA ALA A 111 29.60 -11.95 3.71
C ALA A 111 31.08 -12.35 3.58
N ASN A 112 31.92 -11.50 3.00
CA ASN A 112 33.33 -11.82 2.82
C ASN A 112 34.13 -11.68 4.13
N PRO A 113 35.17 -12.52 4.34
CA PRO A 113 36.04 -12.46 5.51
C PRO A 113 36.74 -11.09 5.65
N PRO A 114 37.23 -10.73 6.86
CA PRO A 114 37.49 -11.60 8.02
C PRO A 114 36.26 -11.91 8.88
N TYR A 115 36.14 -13.15 9.34
CA TYR A 115 35.05 -13.63 10.22
C TYR A 115 35.39 -13.51 11.71
N LEU A 116 36.65 -13.75 12.05
CA LEU A 116 37.19 -13.66 13.40
C LEU A 116 38.34 -12.66 13.41
N LEU A 117 38.39 -11.80 14.41
CA LEU A 117 39.48 -10.86 14.65
C LEU A 117 39.78 -10.79 16.13
N THR A 118 41.05 -10.69 16.52
CA THR A 118 41.39 -10.22 17.86
C THR A 118 41.30 -8.70 17.88
N LEU A 119 40.72 -8.12 18.94
CA LEU A 119 40.58 -6.67 19.06
C LEU A 119 41.94 -5.96 19.02
N ASP A 120 43.00 -6.64 19.48
CA ASP A 120 44.35 -6.10 19.49
C ASP A 120 45.08 -6.14 18.14
N SER A 121 44.58 -6.91 17.17
CA SER A 121 45.16 -6.95 15.83
C SER A 121 45.04 -5.59 15.12
N PRO A 122 45.90 -5.27 14.14
CA PRO A 122 45.81 -4.01 13.39
C PRO A 122 44.41 -3.78 12.76
N GLN A 123 43.81 -4.83 12.18
CA GLN A 123 42.47 -4.75 11.59
C GLN A 123 41.37 -4.65 12.66
N GLY A 124 41.51 -5.36 13.78
CA GLY A 124 40.61 -5.29 14.93
C GLY A 124 40.56 -3.89 15.54
N LYS A 125 41.73 -3.28 15.80
CA LYS A 125 41.81 -1.91 16.31
C LYS A 125 41.21 -0.89 15.34
N ALA A 126 41.47 -1.06 14.03
CA ALA A 126 40.95 -0.16 13.01
C ALA A 126 39.40 -0.19 12.93
N SER A 127 38.79 -1.37 13.05
CA SER A 127 37.35 -1.54 12.75
C SER A 127 36.45 -1.63 14.00
N PHE A 128 37.01 -2.09 15.13
CA PHE A 128 36.25 -2.48 16.31
C PHE A 128 36.76 -1.87 17.62
N SER A 129 37.66 -0.88 17.58
CA SER A 129 38.15 -0.18 18.78
C SER A 129 37.05 0.48 19.61
N TRP A 130 35.87 0.72 19.05
CA TRP A 130 34.70 1.19 19.80
C TRP A 130 34.19 0.18 20.84
N ILE A 131 34.47 -1.12 20.68
CA ILE A 131 34.05 -2.16 21.62
C ILE A 131 34.66 -1.90 23.01
N SER A 132 35.92 -1.48 23.10
CA SER A 132 36.59 -1.25 24.38
C SER A 132 35.93 -0.13 25.21
N LYS A 133 35.28 0.84 24.55
CA LYS A 133 34.49 1.89 25.23
C LYS A 133 33.17 1.36 25.80
N ARG A 134 32.71 0.19 25.33
CA ARG A 134 31.45 -0.46 25.72
C ARG A 134 31.65 -1.64 26.67
N LEU A 135 32.90 -2.01 26.92
CA LEU A 135 33.27 -2.98 27.94
C LEU A 135 33.60 -2.24 29.24
N ASP A 136 33.37 -2.90 30.38
CA ASP A 136 33.74 -2.34 31.66
C ASP A 136 35.28 -2.23 31.78
N PRO A 137 35.81 -1.19 32.44
CA PRO A 137 37.26 -1.04 32.63
C PRO A 137 37.93 -2.22 33.35
N LEU A 138 37.13 -3.03 34.04
CA LEU A 138 37.54 -4.23 34.77
C LEU A 138 37.66 -5.49 33.89
N ASP A 139 37.37 -5.39 32.59
CA ASP A 139 37.52 -6.48 31.60
C ASP A 139 38.78 -6.29 30.70
N PRO A 140 40.03 -6.26 31.22
CA PRO A 140 41.23 -5.94 30.43
C PRO A 140 41.77 -7.13 29.60
N GLY A 141 41.00 -8.21 29.48
CA GLY A 141 41.44 -9.45 28.83
C GLY A 141 41.51 -9.33 27.30
N PRO A 142 42.18 -10.29 26.63
CA PRO A 142 42.10 -10.39 25.18
C PRO A 142 40.62 -10.52 24.76
N VAL A 143 40.24 -9.83 23.68
CA VAL A 143 38.88 -9.85 23.14
C VAL A 143 38.92 -10.45 21.75
N LEU A 144 38.15 -11.51 21.55
CA LEU A 144 37.84 -12.07 20.23
C LEU A 144 36.57 -11.41 19.71
N VAL A 145 36.62 -10.92 18.48
CA VAL A 145 35.50 -10.28 17.78
C VAL A 145 35.05 -11.20 16.67
N LEU A 146 33.80 -11.63 16.75
CA LEU A 146 33.09 -12.28 15.67
C LEU A 146 32.37 -11.21 14.87
N THR A 147 32.77 -11.05 13.61
CA THR A 147 32.43 -9.88 12.79
C THR A 147 31.02 -9.98 12.21
N PRO A 148 30.43 -8.84 11.77
CA PRO A 148 29.18 -8.85 11.02
C PRO A 148 29.21 -9.75 9.77
N SER A 149 30.37 -9.88 9.13
CA SER A 149 30.55 -10.76 7.98
C SER A 149 30.30 -12.23 8.31
N LEU A 150 30.64 -12.69 9.53
CA LEU A 150 30.38 -14.07 9.96
C LEU A 150 28.87 -14.34 10.03
N PHE A 151 28.11 -13.41 10.61
CA PHE A 151 26.66 -13.54 10.68
C PHE A 151 26.04 -13.52 9.27
N GLN A 152 26.48 -12.63 8.39
CA GLN A 152 25.97 -12.62 7.01
C GLN A 152 26.29 -13.93 6.28
N TYR A 153 27.54 -14.41 6.38
CA TYR A 153 27.94 -15.68 5.77
C TYR A 153 27.12 -16.84 6.32
N PHE A 154 26.79 -16.84 7.61
CA PHE A 154 25.91 -17.84 8.22
C PHE A 154 24.51 -17.83 7.59
N ILE A 155 23.92 -16.64 7.38
CA ILE A 155 22.61 -16.52 6.74
C ILE A 155 22.65 -17.05 5.31
N GLU A 156 23.68 -16.70 4.53
CA GLU A 156 23.85 -17.14 3.14
C GLU A 156 24.11 -18.65 3.05
N ALA A 157 24.98 -19.20 3.90
CA ALA A 157 25.34 -20.62 3.90
C ALA A 157 24.16 -21.55 4.25
N ASN A 158 23.13 -21.02 4.91
CA ASN A 158 21.92 -21.77 5.28
C ASN A 158 20.68 -21.36 4.43
N ASP A 159 20.84 -20.52 3.41
CA ASP A 159 19.73 -20.00 2.57
C ASP A 159 18.58 -19.36 3.38
N MET A 160 18.89 -18.78 4.54
CA MET A 160 17.89 -18.31 5.51
C MET A 160 17.26 -16.96 5.15
N ARG A 161 17.81 -16.24 4.17
CA ARG A 161 17.38 -14.86 3.85
C ARG A 161 15.91 -14.81 3.46
N HIS A 162 15.46 -15.76 2.63
CA HIS A 162 14.08 -15.80 2.17
C HIS A 162 13.10 -15.98 3.34
N ASP A 163 13.33 -17.01 4.16
CA ASP A 163 12.46 -17.34 5.30
C ASP A 163 12.42 -16.22 6.34
N LEU A 164 13.57 -15.59 6.62
CA LEU A 164 13.62 -14.42 7.51
C LEU A 164 12.86 -13.23 6.93
N ASP A 165 12.98 -12.95 5.64
CA ASP A 165 12.23 -11.86 5.01
C ASP A 165 10.72 -12.11 5.03
N GLU A 166 10.27 -13.36 4.89
CA GLU A 166 8.86 -13.71 5.01
C GLU A 166 8.31 -13.49 6.41
N LEU A 167 9.09 -13.85 7.45
CA LEU A 167 8.77 -13.55 8.84
C LEU A 167 8.74 -12.03 9.06
N LEU A 168 9.85 -11.33 8.78
CA LEU A 168 9.99 -9.89 9.03
C LEU A 168 8.97 -9.04 8.28
N ARG A 169 8.49 -9.47 7.11
CA ARG A 169 7.41 -8.79 6.36
C ARG A 169 6.10 -8.69 7.14
N GLN A 170 5.88 -9.57 8.11
CA GLN A 170 4.68 -9.62 8.95
C GLN A 170 4.84 -8.81 10.26
N LEU A 171 6.06 -8.35 10.57
CA LEU A 171 6.37 -7.69 11.84
C LEU A 171 5.66 -6.34 11.97
N ASP A 172 5.00 -6.15 13.11
CA ASP A 172 4.37 -4.92 13.55
C ASP A 172 4.48 -4.83 15.08
N LEU A 173 5.29 -3.91 15.60
CA LEU A 173 5.54 -3.83 17.05
C LEU A 173 4.31 -3.40 17.85
N MET A 174 3.26 -2.91 17.18
CA MET A 174 2.00 -2.59 17.83
C MET A 174 1.17 -3.85 18.16
N ASP A 175 1.53 -5.00 17.57
CA ASP A 175 0.97 -6.32 17.89
C ASP A 175 2.00 -7.12 18.70
N GLU A 176 1.97 -6.96 20.02
CA GLU A 176 2.93 -7.59 20.93
C GLU A 176 2.90 -9.14 20.85
N PRO A 177 1.73 -9.82 20.86
CA PRO A 177 1.68 -11.27 20.72
C PRO A 177 2.28 -11.77 19.39
N ALA A 178 1.91 -11.14 18.26
CA ALA A 178 2.45 -11.53 16.96
C ALA A 178 3.96 -11.27 16.87
N THR A 179 4.45 -10.17 17.46
CA THR A 179 5.88 -9.85 17.53
C THR A 179 6.66 -10.91 18.31
N GLU A 180 6.15 -11.37 19.45
CA GLU A 180 6.81 -12.41 20.24
C GLU A 180 6.87 -13.75 19.48
N ASP A 181 5.78 -14.15 18.84
CA ASP A 181 5.71 -15.40 18.07
C ASP A 181 6.63 -15.38 16.84
N LEU A 182 6.67 -14.25 16.12
CA LEU A 182 7.59 -14.04 15.01
C LEU A 182 9.04 -14.08 15.49
N GLY A 183 9.35 -13.35 16.56
CA GLY A 183 10.68 -13.34 17.16
C GLY A 183 11.11 -14.74 17.58
N ARG A 184 10.22 -15.54 18.18
CA ARG A 184 10.49 -16.93 18.54
C ARG A 184 10.85 -17.76 17.31
N SER A 185 10.05 -17.68 16.26
CA SER A 185 10.24 -18.41 15.00
C SER A 185 11.58 -18.06 14.34
N ALA A 186 11.92 -16.76 14.28
CA ALA A 186 13.22 -16.31 13.77
C ALA A 186 14.39 -16.83 14.61
N ARG A 187 14.28 -16.82 15.94
CA ARG A 187 15.32 -17.37 16.84
C ARG A 187 15.50 -18.87 16.68
N GLU A 188 14.42 -19.63 16.50
CA GLU A 188 14.47 -21.07 16.21
C GLU A 188 15.16 -21.36 14.88
N LEU A 189 14.88 -20.56 13.84
CA LEU A 189 15.58 -20.66 12.56
C LEU A 189 17.09 -20.46 12.74
N ILE A 190 17.51 -19.40 13.45
CA ILE A 190 18.94 -19.14 13.72
C ILE A 190 19.58 -20.29 14.49
N ARG A 191 18.92 -20.84 15.53
CA ARG A 191 19.45 -21.96 16.32
C ARG A 191 19.59 -23.26 15.51
N GLY A 192 18.77 -23.45 14.48
CA GLY A 192 18.81 -24.61 13.61
C GLY A 192 19.90 -24.59 12.53
N GLY A 193 20.57 -23.45 12.32
CA GLY A 193 21.58 -23.30 11.30
C GLY A 193 22.94 -23.90 11.66
N SER A 194 23.80 -24.07 10.66
CA SER A 194 25.15 -24.59 10.83
C SER A 194 26.17 -23.83 10.00
N LEU A 195 27.44 -23.91 10.39
CA LEU A 195 28.57 -23.39 9.61
C LEU A 195 29.39 -24.53 9.01
N PRO A 196 30.16 -24.27 7.93
CA PRO A 196 31.11 -25.25 7.42
C PRO A 196 32.10 -25.70 8.50
N HIS A 197 32.44 -26.99 8.50
CA HIS A 197 33.27 -27.61 9.54
C HIS A 197 34.61 -26.91 9.79
N ARG A 198 35.23 -26.36 8.73
CA ARG A 198 36.46 -25.58 8.84
C ARG A 198 36.30 -24.35 9.75
N LEU A 199 35.20 -23.62 9.61
CA LEU A 199 34.95 -22.40 10.37
C LEU A 199 34.53 -22.71 11.81
N LEU A 200 33.77 -23.80 12.01
CA LEU A 200 33.48 -24.33 13.35
C LEU A 200 34.78 -24.65 14.11
N THR A 201 35.71 -25.36 13.45
CA THR A 201 37.01 -25.71 14.05
C THR A 201 37.83 -24.46 14.37
N GLU A 202 37.86 -23.47 13.46
CA GLU A 202 38.56 -22.20 13.68
C GLU A 202 37.99 -21.42 14.88
N MET A 203 36.66 -21.37 14.99
CA MET A 203 35.95 -20.75 16.12
C MET A 203 36.26 -21.47 17.45
N GLU A 204 36.24 -22.80 17.47
CA GLU A 204 36.56 -23.60 18.65
C GLU A 204 38.01 -23.41 19.11
N ILE A 205 38.98 -23.41 18.17
CA ILE A 205 40.38 -23.14 18.48
C ILE A 205 40.53 -21.74 19.09
N ALA A 206 39.94 -20.72 18.46
CA ALA A 206 40.00 -19.35 18.95
C ALA A 206 39.40 -19.22 20.36
N ALA A 207 38.30 -19.94 20.64
CA ALA A 207 37.67 -19.96 21.97
C ALA A 207 38.56 -20.63 23.04
N VAL A 208 39.25 -21.72 22.71
CA VAL A 208 40.19 -22.40 23.61
C VAL A 208 41.42 -21.54 23.89
N GLU A 209 41.97 -20.88 22.87
CA GLU A 209 43.12 -19.98 23.00
C GLU A 209 42.79 -18.74 23.86
N LEU A 210 41.55 -18.25 23.77
CA LEU A 210 41.09 -17.08 24.52
C LEU A 210 40.93 -17.35 26.03
N ALA A 211 40.61 -18.59 26.41
CA ALA A 211 40.35 -19.01 27.79
C ALA A 211 41.33 -20.09 28.29
N PRO A 212 42.64 -19.78 28.38
CA PRO A 212 43.63 -20.74 28.85
C PRO A 212 43.36 -21.14 30.30
N GLY A 213 43.65 -22.40 30.65
CA GLY A 213 43.48 -22.90 32.02
C GLY A 213 42.05 -23.26 32.41
N GLY A 214 41.12 -23.37 31.44
CA GLY A 214 39.74 -23.79 31.70
C GLY A 214 38.82 -22.67 32.23
N ARG A 215 39.16 -21.42 31.91
CA ARG A 215 38.30 -20.25 32.20
C ARG A 215 36.99 -20.34 31.42
N PHE A 216 35.99 -19.61 31.87
CA PHE A 216 34.72 -19.48 31.15
C PHE A 216 34.80 -18.33 30.15
N LEU A 217 33.89 -18.33 29.19
CA LEU A 217 33.70 -17.28 28.20
C LEU A 217 32.41 -16.53 28.49
N GLU A 218 32.44 -15.23 28.21
CA GLU A 218 31.25 -14.39 28.14
C GLU A 218 31.17 -13.77 26.74
N LEU A 219 30.01 -13.89 26.12
CA LEU A 219 29.69 -13.30 24.82
C LEU A 219 28.78 -12.10 25.06
N ARG A 220 29.18 -10.94 24.54
CA ARG A 220 28.37 -9.71 24.50
C ARG A 220 28.00 -9.41 23.07
N VAL A 221 26.72 -9.18 22.84
CA VAL A 221 26.12 -9.04 21.51
C VAL A 221 25.80 -7.58 21.27
N PHE A 222 26.34 -7.03 20.20
CA PHE A 222 26.15 -5.65 19.82
C PHE A 222 25.44 -5.55 18.47
N ALA A 223 24.47 -4.66 18.39
CA ALA A 223 23.82 -4.29 17.14
C ALA A 223 24.25 -2.86 16.76
N GLY A 224 24.75 -2.69 15.53
CA GLY A 224 25.30 -1.45 15.02
C GLY A 224 26.83 -1.43 15.06
N SER A 225 27.41 -0.28 14.77
CA SER A 225 28.86 -0.08 14.70
C SER A 225 29.26 1.29 15.24
N GLY A 226 30.49 1.41 15.74
CA GLY A 226 31.02 2.69 16.20
C GLY A 226 30.26 3.24 17.40
N ASP A 227 29.96 4.54 17.37
CA ASP A 227 29.29 5.23 18.47
C ASP A 227 27.79 4.88 18.55
N ASP A 228 27.18 4.33 17.50
CA ASP A 228 25.76 3.93 17.47
C ASP A 228 25.51 2.47 17.91
N ALA A 229 26.59 1.73 18.21
CA ALA A 229 26.50 0.35 18.66
C ALA A 229 25.79 0.26 20.02
N VAL A 230 24.87 -0.68 20.16
CA VAL A 230 24.11 -0.92 21.39
C VAL A 230 24.24 -2.39 21.76
N MET A 231 24.48 -2.67 23.04
CA MET A 231 24.49 -4.05 23.53
C MET A 231 23.04 -4.55 23.60
N ILE A 232 22.75 -5.62 22.87
CA ILE A 232 21.40 -6.20 22.77
C ILE A 232 21.30 -7.55 23.48
N GLY A 233 22.42 -8.16 23.83
CA GLY A 233 22.39 -9.39 24.61
C GLY A 233 23.72 -9.78 25.25
N LYS A 234 23.61 -10.71 26.21
CA LYS A 234 24.71 -11.28 26.96
C LYS A 234 24.49 -12.78 27.21
N VAL A 235 25.55 -13.56 27.01
CA VAL A 235 25.59 -15.02 27.15
C VAL A 235 26.86 -15.39 27.96
N GLY A 236 26.72 -15.62 29.27
CA GLY A 236 27.84 -15.90 30.19
C GLY A 236 27.98 -17.37 30.62
N GLY A 237 29.11 -17.71 31.26
CA GLY A 237 29.33 -19.04 31.83
C GLY A 237 29.60 -20.14 30.78
N VAL A 238 30.08 -19.74 29.59
CA VAL A 238 30.24 -20.63 28.45
C VAL A 238 31.57 -21.38 28.53
N ARG A 239 31.56 -22.69 28.36
CA ARG A 239 32.80 -23.46 28.20
C ARG A 239 33.29 -23.37 26.74
N PRO A 240 34.61 -23.42 26.46
CA PRO A 240 35.10 -23.45 25.08
C PRO A 240 34.49 -24.57 24.23
N THR A 241 34.13 -25.71 24.83
CA THR A 241 33.45 -26.83 24.15
C THR A 241 32.00 -26.54 23.75
N GLU A 242 31.37 -25.52 24.34
CA GLU A 242 29.99 -25.11 24.10
C GLU A 242 29.93 -23.83 23.24
N PHE A 243 31.07 -23.40 22.71
CA PHE A 243 31.21 -22.08 22.10
C PHE A 243 30.29 -21.87 20.89
N ILE A 244 30.17 -22.88 20.02
CA ILE A 244 29.30 -22.81 18.84
C ILE A 244 27.83 -22.66 19.25
N THR A 245 27.35 -23.49 20.19
CA THR A 245 25.97 -23.40 20.69
C THR A 245 25.71 -22.06 21.38
N ALA A 246 26.68 -21.55 22.14
CA ALA A 246 26.56 -20.25 22.79
C ALA A 246 26.55 -19.09 21.78
N TRP A 247 27.31 -19.20 20.68
CA TRP A 247 27.30 -18.23 19.60
C TRP A 247 25.96 -18.20 18.85
N LEU A 248 25.36 -19.36 18.58
CA LEU A 248 24.01 -19.43 17.99
C LEU A 248 22.96 -18.77 18.91
N GLU A 249 23.01 -19.04 20.23
CA GLU A 249 22.15 -18.36 21.20
C GLU A 249 22.39 -16.85 21.27
N ALA A 250 23.65 -16.43 21.24
CA ALA A 250 24.03 -15.02 21.26
C ALA A 250 23.52 -14.29 20.00
N THR A 251 23.69 -14.88 18.82
CA THR A 251 23.23 -14.27 17.57
C THR A 251 21.71 -14.24 17.44
N ALA A 252 21.02 -15.23 18.00
CA ALA A 252 19.56 -15.24 18.09
C ALA A 252 19.01 -14.02 18.87
N CYS A 253 19.78 -13.40 19.77
CA CYS A 253 19.35 -12.15 20.43
C CYS A 253 19.01 -11.02 19.43
N LYS A 254 19.53 -11.04 18.18
CA LYS A 254 19.18 -10.07 17.12
C LYS A 254 17.68 -10.00 16.85
N PHE A 255 16.96 -11.10 17.08
CA PHE A 255 15.52 -11.22 16.85
C PHE A 255 14.71 -11.29 18.15
N SER A 256 15.26 -10.82 19.28
CA SER A 256 14.47 -10.59 20.50
C SER A 256 13.51 -9.40 20.28
N PRO A 257 12.36 -9.32 20.98
CA PRO A 257 11.47 -8.16 20.88
C PRO A 257 12.19 -6.85 21.17
N SER A 258 13.07 -6.85 22.16
CA SER A 258 13.90 -5.70 22.55
C SER A 258 14.86 -5.27 21.43
N ALA A 259 15.55 -6.21 20.77
CA ALA A 259 16.44 -5.92 19.65
C ALA A 259 15.69 -5.47 18.38
N LEU A 260 14.54 -6.08 18.09
CA LEU A 260 13.64 -5.67 17.00
C LEU A 260 13.13 -4.24 17.24
N ALA A 261 12.71 -3.92 18.46
CA ALA A 261 12.25 -2.59 18.82
C ALA A 261 13.35 -1.53 18.71
N LEU A 262 14.58 -1.85 19.12
CA LEU A 262 15.75 -0.99 18.90
C LEU A 262 15.98 -0.73 17.40
N ARG A 263 15.97 -1.77 16.57
CA ARG A 263 16.26 -1.67 15.13
C ARG A 263 15.19 -0.88 14.38
N LEU A 264 13.92 -1.20 14.63
CA LEU A 264 12.80 -0.55 13.93
C LEU A 264 12.61 0.90 14.37
N SER A 265 12.92 1.25 15.62
CA SER A 265 12.98 2.64 16.06
C SER A 265 14.03 3.47 15.31
N LYS A 266 15.04 2.82 14.73
CA LYS A 266 16.04 3.44 13.85
C LYS A 266 15.65 3.42 12.36
N GLY A 267 14.50 2.81 12.00
CA GLY A 267 14.05 2.71 10.61
C GLY A 267 14.93 1.83 9.72
N LEU A 268 15.70 0.91 10.32
CA LEU A 268 16.69 0.07 9.64
C LEU A 268 16.12 -1.29 9.24
N ALA A 269 16.48 -1.73 8.03
CA ALA A 269 16.33 -3.12 7.61
C ALA A 269 17.25 -4.04 8.41
N ASP A 270 16.99 -5.35 8.38
CA ASP A 270 17.78 -6.35 9.11
C ASP A 270 19.28 -6.31 8.75
N GLU A 271 19.60 -6.16 7.46
CA GLU A 271 20.99 -6.14 6.97
C GLU A 271 21.72 -4.81 7.23
N GLU A 272 20.99 -3.73 7.55
CA GLU A 272 21.54 -2.40 7.87
C GLU A 272 21.91 -2.26 9.35
N HIS A 273 21.52 -3.22 10.19
CA HIS A 273 21.86 -3.23 11.61
C HIS A 273 22.83 -4.38 11.91
N PRO A 274 24.14 -4.17 11.63
CA PRO A 274 25.13 -5.24 11.69
C PRO A 274 25.27 -5.81 13.10
N LEU A 275 25.49 -7.12 13.17
CA LEU A 275 25.62 -7.85 14.42
C LEU A 275 27.10 -8.14 14.70
N THR A 276 27.61 -7.72 15.84
CA THR A 276 28.97 -8.03 16.30
C THR A 276 28.90 -8.76 17.63
N VAL A 277 29.64 -9.87 17.77
CA VAL A 277 29.75 -10.59 19.06
C VAL A 277 31.17 -10.44 19.58
N ALA A 278 31.31 -9.81 20.74
CA ALA A 278 32.57 -9.72 21.45
C ALA A 278 32.65 -10.83 22.50
N VAL A 279 33.76 -11.56 22.51
CA VAL A 279 34.01 -12.70 23.40
C VAL A 279 35.26 -12.38 24.22
N PHE A 280 35.20 -12.63 25.52
CA PHE A 280 36.33 -12.44 26.43
C PHE A 280 36.29 -13.47 27.56
N PRO A 281 37.45 -13.77 28.17
CA PRO A 281 37.55 -14.77 29.22
C PRO A 281 37.14 -14.21 30.59
N VAL A 282 36.44 -15.02 31.38
CA VAL A 282 36.01 -14.71 32.76
C VAL A 282 36.40 -15.83 33.73
N ASP A 283 36.84 -15.46 34.94
CA ASP A 283 37.33 -16.42 35.95
C ASP A 283 36.21 -17.17 36.65
N THR A 284 35.05 -16.53 36.80
CA THR A 284 33.88 -17.12 37.48
C THR A 284 32.76 -17.35 36.49
N ALA A 285 32.16 -18.54 36.55
CA ALA A 285 30.96 -18.83 35.77
C ALA A 285 29.79 -17.98 36.29
N SER A 286 29.17 -17.24 35.39
CA SER A 286 27.90 -16.56 35.63
C SER A 286 26.95 -16.95 34.50
N GLU A 287 26.02 -17.87 34.79
CA GLU A 287 25.00 -18.30 33.85
C GLU A 287 24.00 -17.15 33.65
N SER A 288 24.27 -16.35 32.62
CA SER A 288 23.40 -15.28 32.18
C SER A 288 23.05 -15.50 30.71
N ARG A 289 21.75 -15.44 30.41
CA ARG A 289 21.19 -15.42 29.06
C ARG A 289 20.18 -14.30 29.05
N ASN A 290 20.58 -13.13 28.55
CA ASN A 290 19.71 -11.96 28.50
C ASN A 290 19.76 -11.37 27.09
N CYS A 291 18.61 -11.28 26.42
CA CYS A 291 18.46 -10.60 25.13
C CYS A 291 17.48 -9.40 25.22
N ALA A 292 17.12 -8.98 26.43
CA ALA A 292 16.21 -7.88 26.73
C ALA A 292 16.99 -6.77 27.46
N LEU A 293 17.84 -6.07 26.69
CA LEU A 293 18.73 -5.04 27.22
C LEU A 293 18.36 -3.61 26.77
N TRP A 294 17.42 -3.47 25.84
CA TRP A 294 16.90 -2.18 25.41
C TRP A 294 15.46 -2.00 25.89
N ASP A 295 15.25 -0.94 26.68
CA ASP A 295 13.99 -0.62 27.36
C ASP A 295 13.28 0.61 26.75
N GLY A 296 13.61 0.97 25.51
CA GLY A 296 13.00 2.12 24.85
C GLY A 296 11.58 1.84 24.36
N VAL A 297 10.85 2.92 24.05
CA VAL A 297 9.52 2.83 23.42
C VAL A 297 9.72 2.80 21.90
N PRO A 298 9.11 1.85 21.17
CA PRO A 298 9.12 1.84 19.71
C PRO A 298 8.67 3.16 19.10
N ASP A 299 9.43 3.67 18.12
CA ASP A 299 9.13 4.92 17.42
C ASP A 299 9.09 4.71 15.90
N SER A 300 8.01 5.16 15.25
CA SER A 300 7.85 5.11 13.80
C SER A 300 8.52 6.28 13.06
N ALA A 301 9.03 7.29 13.76
CA ALA A 301 9.56 8.52 13.15
C ALA A 301 10.66 8.25 12.11
N ALA A 302 11.61 7.36 12.41
CA ALA A 302 12.67 7.01 11.47
C ALA A 302 12.15 6.25 10.23
N LEU A 303 11.21 5.32 10.44
CA LEU A 303 10.51 4.63 9.35
C LEU A 303 9.75 5.62 8.47
N VAL A 304 8.97 6.53 9.06
CA VAL A 304 8.19 7.55 8.34
C VAL A 304 9.12 8.47 7.56
N ALA A 305 10.22 8.94 8.16
CA ALA A 305 11.20 9.80 7.48
C ALA A 305 11.81 9.10 6.25
N ARG A 306 12.06 7.78 6.34
CA ARG A 306 12.53 6.98 5.21
C ARG A 306 11.44 6.75 4.16
N LEU A 307 10.20 6.49 4.58
CA LEU A 307 9.04 6.38 3.68
C LEU A 307 8.80 7.68 2.90
N ASP A 308 8.98 8.84 3.53
CA ASP A 308 8.78 10.16 2.91
C ASP A 308 9.67 10.37 1.67
N GLN A 309 10.81 9.69 1.60
CA GLN A 309 11.71 9.73 0.44
C GLN A 309 11.16 8.94 -0.75
N ILE A 310 10.36 7.90 -0.52
CA ILE A 310 9.82 7.01 -1.56
C ILE A 310 8.40 7.38 -1.98
N LEU A 311 7.58 7.92 -1.07
CA LEU A 311 6.15 8.23 -1.31
C LEU A 311 5.89 9.08 -2.56
N PRO A 312 6.70 10.11 -2.89
CA PRO A 312 6.50 10.87 -4.13
C PRO A 312 6.50 9.99 -5.37
N ARG A 313 7.30 8.91 -5.42
CA ARG A 313 7.37 8.01 -6.58
C ARG A 313 6.34 6.87 -6.52
N VAL A 314 5.63 6.71 -5.42
CA VAL A 314 4.68 5.60 -5.21
C VAL A 314 3.25 6.13 -5.19
N THR A 315 2.88 6.94 -4.19
CA THR A 315 1.49 7.27 -3.88
C THR A 315 1.03 8.61 -4.43
N ARG A 316 1.94 9.55 -4.67
CA ARG A 316 1.59 10.89 -5.14
C ARG A 316 1.05 10.85 -6.56
N LEU A 317 -0.16 11.34 -6.77
CA LEU A 317 -0.70 11.59 -8.11
C LEU A 317 -0.12 12.92 -8.62
N HIS A 318 0.61 12.89 -9.73
CA HIS A 318 1.18 14.09 -10.36
C HIS A 318 0.46 14.50 -11.63
N VAL A 319 -0.07 13.51 -12.36
CA VAL A 319 -0.67 13.81 -13.65
C VAL A 319 -2.09 14.34 -13.41
N PHE A 320 -2.19 15.68 -13.43
CA PHE A 320 -3.45 16.41 -13.48
C PHE A 320 -3.64 16.98 -14.87
N LYS A 321 -4.88 16.94 -15.34
CA LYS A 321 -5.28 17.41 -16.66
C LYS A 321 -5.83 18.82 -16.55
N ASP A 322 -5.43 19.67 -17.48
CA ASP A 322 -6.38 20.64 -18.04
C ASP A 322 -7.35 19.87 -18.96
N GLN A 323 -8.62 20.24 -18.96
CA GLN A 323 -9.65 19.57 -19.78
C GLN A 323 -9.27 19.69 -21.27
N GLY A 324 -8.83 18.59 -21.90
CA GLY A 324 -8.41 18.60 -23.30
C GLY A 324 -7.34 17.55 -23.67
N GLU A 325 -6.53 17.11 -22.71
CA GLU A 325 -5.33 16.31 -23.00
C GLU A 325 -5.43 14.82 -22.62
N ALA A 326 -4.87 13.95 -23.49
CA ALA A 326 -4.75 12.52 -23.24
C ALA A 326 -3.56 12.22 -22.31
N LEU A 327 -3.71 11.28 -21.35
CA LEU A 327 -2.63 10.86 -20.46
C LEU A 327 -1.49 10.21 -21.25
N ARG A 328 -0.27 10.74 -21.15
CA ARG A 328 0.90 10.16 -21.83
C ARG A 328 1.85 9.47 -20.85
N PRO A 329 2.47 8.33 -21.24
CA PRO A 329 3.41 7.61 -20.38
C PRO A 329 4.58 8.46 -19.89
N GLU A 330 5.06 9.40 -20.70
CA GLU A 330 6.22 10.24 -20.38
C GLU A 330 5.93 11.23 -19.24
N HIS A 331 4.66 11.50 -18.95
CA HIS A 331 4.24 12.36 -17.86
C HIS A 331 4.10 11.62 -16.53
N CYS A 332 4.12 10.29 -16.52
CA CYS A 332 4.00 9.49 -15.30
C CYS A 332 5.27 9.62 -14.45
N ARG A 333 5.11 10.05 -13.19
CA ARG A 333 6.21 10.25 -12.23
C ARG A 333 6.08 9.35 -11.01
N SER A 334 4.94 8.69 -10.83
CA SER A 334 4.70 7.73 -9.76
C SER A 334 4.00 6.46 -10.25
N LEU A 335 4.01 5.43 -9.41
CA LEU A 335 3.22 4.22 -9.61
C LEU A 335 1.70 4.52 -9.63
N HIS A 336 1.24 5.50 -8.86
CA HIS A 336 -0.14 5.99 -8.91
C HIS A 336 -0.51 6.60 -10.28
N ASP A 337 0.40 7.36 -10.90
CA ASP A 337 0.18 7.90 -12.25
C ASP A 337 0.00 6.76 -13.27
N LEU A 338 0.82 5.71 -13.20
CA LEU A 338 0.71 4.55 -14.10
C LEU A 338 -0.62 3.80 -13.95
N ILE A 339 -1.13 3.65 -12.72
CA ILE A 339 -2.44 3.03 -12.49
C ILE A 339 -3.53 3.84 -13.20
N CYS A 340 -3.48 5.18 -13.08
CA CYS A 340 -4.45 6.07 -13.72
C CYS A 340 -4.34 6.01 -15.26
N LEU A 341 -3.11 5.98 -15.79
CA LEU A 341 -2.85 5.80 -17.21
C LEU A 341 -3.43 4.49 -17.73
N CYS A 342 -3.17 3.37 -17.04
CA CYS A 342 -3.66 2.06 -17.50
C CYS A 342 -5.19 2.01 -17.52
N MET A 343 -5.84 2.58 -16.51
CA MET A 343 -7.30 2.65 -16.45
C MET A 343 -7.87 3.51 -17.60
N GLU A 344 -7.30 4.69 -17.86
CA GLU A 344 -7.74 5.55 -18.97
C GLU A 344 -7.55 4.87 -20.32
N ARG A 345 -6.40 4.19 -20.54
CA ARG A 345 -6.10 3.50 -21.79
C ARG A 345 -6.99 2.29 -22.02
N GLY A 346 -7.24 1.48 -20.99
CA GLY A 346 -8.17 0.36 -21.09
C GLY A 346 -9.59 0.83 -21.44
N LEU A 347 -10.03 1.93 -20.83
CA LEU A 347 -11.34 2.50 -21.11
C LEU A 347 -11.42 3.09 -22.52
N ALA A 348 -10.39 3.81 -22.97
CA ALA A 348 -10.29 4.33 -24.33
C ALA A 348 -10.43 3.21 -25.38
N GLN A 349 -9.87 2.03 -25.12
CA GLN A 349 -10.03 0.89 -26.01
C GLN A 349 -11.46 0.37 -26.07
N ILE A 350 -12.12 0.16 -24.92
CA ILE A 350 -13.55 -0.23 -24.92
C ILE A 350 -14.39 0.74 -25.72
N PHE A 351 -14.10 2.03 -25.54
CA PHE A 351 -14.77 3.11 -26.21
C PHE A 351 -14.52 3.18 -27.72
N ALA A 352 -13.30 2.91 -28.18
CA ALA A 352 -13.01 2.79 -29.61
C ALA A 352 -13.84 1.66 -30.28
N PHE A 353 -14.16 0.58 -29.56
CA PHE A 353 -14.99 -0.51 -30.08
C PHE A 353 -16.50 -0.21 -30.05
N ALA A 354 -16.95 0.67 -29.15
CA ALA A 354 -18.36 1.04 -29.02
C ALA A 354 -18.94 1.79 -30.24
N GLY A 355 -18.09 2.27 -31.14
CA GLY A 355 -18.48 3.05 -32.32
C GLY A 355 -18.62 4.55 -32.04
N GLU A 356 -18.96 5.33 -33.08
CA GLU A 356 -19.04 6.80 -32.98
C GLU A 356 -20.21 7.27 -32.09
N PRO A 357 -20.05 8.40 -31.34
CA PRO A 357 -21.04 8.92 -30.38
C PRO A 357 -22.47 9.13 -30.90
N ALA A 358 -22.62 9.28 -32.22
CA ALA A 358 -23.86 9.71 -32.88
C ALA A 358 -24.72 8.56 -33.45
N ARG A 359 -24.30 7.29 -33.37
CA ARG A 359 -25.07 6.18 -33.99
C ARG A 359 -26.02 5.49 -33.01
N GLY A 360 -27.22 6.05 -32.83
CA GLY A 360 -28.30 5.43 -32.05
C GLY A 360 -28.03 5.37 -30.54
N LEU A 361 -28.68 4.43 -29.84
CA LEU A 361 -28.49 4.22 -28.39
C LEU A 361 -27.23 3.41 -28.05
N ALA A 362 -26.60 2.79 -29.06
CA ALA A 362 -25.39 2.01 -28.94
C ALA A 362 -24.19 2.89 -29.31
N GLY A 363 -23.39 3.27 -28.31
CA GLY A 363 -22.28 4.21 -28.48
C GLY A 363 -22.07 5.07 -27.23
N ILE A 364 -21.03 5.88 -27.24
CA ILE A 364 -20.69 6.76 -26.10
C ILE A 364 -21.51 8.04 -26.18
N LYS A 365 -22.18 8.38 -25.09
CA LYS A 365 -22.91 9.65 -24.95
C LYS A 365 -22.23 10.52 -23.89
N GLN A 366 -22.02 11.80 -24.15
CA GLN A 366 -21.50 12.72 -23.14
C GLN A 366 -22.66 13.28 -22.32
N LEU A 367 -22.80 12.84 -21.07
CA LEU A 367 -23.72 13.43 -20.11
C LEU A 367 -23.10 14.71 -19.55
N ARG A 368 -23.69 15.85 -19.91
CA ARG A 368 -23.34 17.15 -19.32
C ARG A 368 -24.29 17.46 -18.19
N LEU A 369 -23.70 17.77 -17.04
CA LEU A 369 -24.45 18.16 -15.86
C LEU A 369 -24.50 19.69 -15.74
N GLU A 370 -25.39 20.19 -14.90
CA GLU A 370 -25.50 21.62 -14.59
C GLU A 370 -24.36 22.15 -13.69
N ILE A 371 -23.47 21.24 -13.32
CA ILE A 371 -22.23 21.41 -12.55
C ILE A 371 -21.03 21.16 -13.49
N PRO A 372 -19.78 21.54 -13.14
CA PRO A 372 -18.62 21.41 -14.02
C PRO A 372 -18.10 19.96 -14.14
N VAL A 373 -19.00 19.01 -14.37
CA VAL A 373 -18.72 17.57 -14.48
C VAL A 373 -19.34 17.04 -15.76
N VAL A 374 -18.52 16.35 -16.56
CA VAL A 374 -18.95 15.61 -17.76
C VAL A 374 -18.70 14.13 -17.52
N ILE A 375 -19.68 13.29 -17.84
CA ILE A 375 -19.61 11.84 -17.65
C ILE A 375 -19.83 11.17 -19.02
N ASN A 376 -18.87 10.36 -19.46
CA ASN A 376 -19.07 9.54 -20.66
C ASN A 376 -19.92 8.31 -20.32
N ILE A 377 -21.09 8.20 -20.93
CA ILE A 377 -22.07 7.15 -20.67
C ILE A 377 -21.93 6.03 -21.70
N PHE A 378 -21.84 4.80 -21.20
CA PHE A 378 -21.99 3.58 -21.96
C PHE A 378 -23.29 2.88 -21.58
N ASN A 379 -24.21 2.81 -22.53
CA ASN A 379 -25.53 2.23 -22.33
C ASN A 379 -25.54 0.75 -22.69
N LEU A 380 -25.75 -0.13 -21.70
CA LEU A 380 -25.93 -1.57 -21.86
C LEU A 380 -27.36 -1.96 -22.27
N GLY A 381 -28.26 -0.99 -22.39
CA GLY A 381 -29.68 -1.23 -22.65
C GLY A 381 -30.54 -0.81 -21.47
N GLY A 382 -31.61 -0.07 -21.75
CA GLY A 382 -32.52 0.47 -20.74
C GLY A 382 -31.94 1.57 -19.84
N GLY A 383 -30.66 1.93 -19.98
CA GLY A 383 -30.00 2.98 -19.19
C GLY A 383 -30.34 4.41 -19.63
N LEU A 384 -30.72 4.60 -20.89
CA LEU A 384 -31.13 5.88 -21.49
C LEU A 384 -32.53 5.79 -22.11
N PHE A 385 -33.24 6.92 -22.17
CA PHE A 385 -34.49 7.01 -22.92
C PHE A 385 -34.24 6.97 -24.44
N PRO A 386 -35.18 6.43 -25.24
CA PRO A 386 -35.04 6.38 -26.70
C PRO A 386 -34.84 7.75 -27.38
N SER A 387 -35.34 8.83 -26.77
CA SER A 387 -35.15 10.21 -27.22
C SER A 387 -33.68 10.66 -27.26
N ALA A 388 -32.76 9.93 -26.63
CA ALA A 388 -31.33 10.24 -26.62
C ALA A 388 -30.56 9.66 -27.83
N ALA A 389 -31.20 8.85 -28.68
CA ALA A 389 -30.53 8.09 -29.74
C ALA A 389 -29.69 8.94 -30.70
N GLU A 390 -30.24 10.07 -31.18
CA GLU A 390 -29.61 10.91 -32.21
C GLU A 390 -28.69 12.00 -31.65
N ARG A 391 -28.51 12.07 -30.32
CA ARG A 391 -27.71 13.12 -29.66
C ARG A 391 -26.40 12.55 -29.15
N ALA A 392 -25.26 13.17 -29.45
CA ALA A 392 -23.97 12.79 -28.87
C ALA A 392 -23.78 13.33 -27.45
N VAL A 393 -24.41 14.46 -27.14
CA VAL A 393 -24.42 15.12 -25.84
C VAL A 393 -25.83 15.04 -25.25
N ILE A 394 -25.95 14.57 -24.01
CA ILE A 394 -27.22 14.30 -23.32
C ILE A 394 -27.27 15.03 -21.97
N SER A 395 -28.47 15.18 -21.42
CA SER A 395 -28.71 15.78 -20.09
C SER A 395 -29.19 14.72 -19.08
N THR A 396 -29.35 15.12 -17.82
CA THR A 396 -29.88 14.26 -16.75
C THR A 396 -31.28 13.71 -17.05
N GLU A 397 -32.10 14.45 -17.80
CA GLU A 397 -33.45 14.06 -18.24
C GLU A 397 -33.44 12.86 -19.19
N ASP A 398 -32.32 12.60 -19.86
CA ASP A 398 -32.16 11.47 -20.79
C ASP A 398 -31.83 10.16 -20.09
N VAL A 399 -31.50 10.21 -18.80
CA VAL A 399 -31.10 9.05 -18.00
C VAL A 399 -32.33 8.31 -17.48
N ARG A 400 -32.45 7.03 -17.88
CA ARG A 400 -33.54 6.13 -17.46
C ARG A 400 -33.11 5.17 -16.33
N SER A 401 -31.82 4.89 -16.22
CA SER A 401 -31.26 4.00 -15.19
C SER A 401 -31.65 4.49 -13.79
N ILE A 402 -32.38 3.65 -13.04
CA ILE A 402 -32.83 3.96 -11.68
C ILE A 402 -31.63 4.33 -10.78
N PRO A 403 -30.57 3.51 -10.68
CA PRO A 403 -29.47 3.85 -9.79
C PRO A 403 -28.67 5.07 -10.25
N ALA A 404 -28.52 5.28 -11.57
CA ALA A 404 -27.81 6.45 -12.07
C ALA A 404 -28.58 7.74 -11.81
N TRP A 405 -29.89 7.73 -12.04
CA TRP A 405 -30.75 8.88 -11.77
C TRP A 405 -30.70 9.27 -10.28
N SER A 406 -30.80 8.29 -9.36
CA SER A 406 -30.67 8.55 -7.92
C SER A 406 -29.31 9.14 -7.52
N LEU A 407 -28.21 8.61 -8.06
CA LEU A 407 -26.87 9.17 -7.79
C LEU A 407 -26.75 10.60 -8.32
N LEU A 408 -27.22 10.85 -9.55
CA LEU A 408 -27.14 12.15 -10.20
C LEU A 408 -27.97 13.20 -9.44
N LEU A 409 -29.14 12.84 -8.93
CA LEU A 409 -30.00 13.74 -8.15
C LEU A 409 -29.25 14.34 -6.95
N GLY A 410 -28.49 13.52 -6.21
CA GLY A 410 -27.65 14.03 -5.13
C GLY A 410 -26.44 14.81 -5.63
N LEU A 411 -25.83 14.39 -6.74
CA LEU A 411 -24.62 15.01 -7.28
C LEU A 411 -24.86 16.44 -7.78
N VAL A 412 -26.03 16.72 -8.35
CA VAL A 412 -26.43 18.05 -8.83
C VAL A 412 -27.24 18.86 -7.80
N CYS A 413 -27.19 18.47 -6.52
CA CYS A 413 -27.93 19.14 -5.45
C CYS A 413 -27.66 20.66 -5.44
N PRO A 414 -28.69 21.52 -5.57
CA PRO A 414 -28.54 22.97 -5.61
C PRO A 414 -27.95 23.58 -4.34
N ALA A 415 -28.12 22.92 -3.20
CA ALA A 415 -27.57 23.35 -1.92
C ALA A 415 -26.02 23.27 -1.87
N VAL A 416 -25.38 22.63 -2.86
CA VAL A 416 -23.92 22.54 -2.96
C VAL A 416 -23.41 23.35 -4.14
N SER A 417 -22.71 24.44 -3.85
CA SER A 417 -22.07 25.29 -4.86
C SER A 417 -20.77 24.68 -5.38
N TRP A 418 -20.71 24.38 -6.68
CA TRP A 418 -19.48 23.95 -7.34
C TRP A 418 -18.63 25.14 -7.81
N SER A 419 -17.31 25.02 -7.68
CA SER A 419 -16.36 25.98 -8.25
C SER A 419 -16.04 25.62 -9.71
N GLY A 420 -15.95 26.62 -10.58
CA GLY A 420 -15.57 26.46 -11.99
C GLY A 420 -16.67 26.81 -13.00
N ALA A 421 -16.26 27.07 -14.24
CA ALA A 421 -17.20 27.36 -15.33
C ALA A 421 -17.94 26.10 -15.78
N ARG A 422 -19.22 26.25 -16.12
CA ARG A 422 -19.97 25.20 -16.83
C ARG A 422 -19.27 24.92 -18.16
N HIS A 423 -19.23 23.66 -18.57
CA HIS A 423 -18.67 23.32 -19.88
C HIS A 423 -19.60 23.87 -20.96
N GLU A 424 -19.10 24.85 -21.74
CA GLU A 424 -19.83 25.42 -22.88
C GLU A 424 -20.13 24.37 -23.96
N GLU A 425 -21.07 24.69 -24.85
CA GLU A 425 -21.70 23.77 -25.80
C GLU A 425 -20.73 23.05 -26.77
N THR A 426 -19.47 23.47 -26.90
CA THR A 426 -18.52 22.86 -27.83
C THR A 426 -18.23 21.40 -27.48
N PRO A 427 -18.29 20.46 -28.43
CA PRO A 427 -17.90 19.07 -28.18
C PRO A 427 -16.40 19.01 -27.94
N SER A 428 -16.00 18.81 -26.68
CA SER A 428 -14.63 18.45 -26.34
C SER A 428 -14.35 17.00 -26.74
N VAL A 429 -13.10 16.72 -27.08
CA VAL A 429 -12.63 15.34 -27.28
C VAL A 429 -13.01 14.53 -26.02
N PRO A 430 -13.66 13.35 -26.14
CA PRO A 430 -14.07 12.57 -24.99
C PRO A 430 -12.90 12.27 -24.05
N HIS A 431 -12.94 12.80 -22.83
CA HIS A 431 -11.99 12.46 -21.77
C HIS A 431 -12.56 11.37 -20.91
N TYR A 432 -11.91 10.22 -20.92
CA TYR A 432 -12.37 9.04 -20.20
C TYR A 432 -11.99 9.06 -18.71
N SER A 433 -11.76 10.24 -18.15
CA SER A 433 -11.46 10.42 -16.72
C SER A 433 -12.70 10.15 -15.86
N SER A 434 -13.88 10.58 -16.32
CA SER A 434 -15.17 10.31 -15.71
C SER A 434 -16.09 9.58 -16.70
N TYR A 435 -16.66 8.46 -16.26
CA TYR A 435 -17.51 7.62 -17.10
C TYR A 435 -18.51 6.85 -16.25
N ALA A 436 -19.63 6.44 -16.87
CA ALA A 436 -20.57 5.53 -16.27
C ALA A 436 -21.04 4.47 -17.27
N VAL A 437 -21.28 3.27 -16.75
CA VAL A 437 -21.84 2.14 -17.48
C VAL A 437 -23.20 1.84 -16.89
N LEU A 438 -24.25 1.93 -17.72
CA LEU A 438 -25.63 1.98 -17.26
C LEU A 438 -26.47 0.87 -17.93
N SER A 439 -27.31 0.21 -17.13
CA SER A 439 -28.54 -0.44 -17.59
C SER A 439 -29.73 0.11 -16.81
N GLN A 440 -30.94 -0.39 -17.03
CA GLN A 440 -32.12 0.05 -16.25
C GLN A 440 -31.93 -0.15 -14.72
N PHE A 441 -31.35 -1.28 -14.30
CA PHE A 441 -31.22 -1.69 -12.89
C PHE A 441 -29.76 -1.82 -12.42
N PHE A 442 -28.81 -1.33 -13.23
CA PHE A 442 -27.39 -1.39 -12.92
C PHE A 442 -26.70 -0.07 -13.24
N MET A 443 -25.75 0.31 -12.39
CA MET A 443 -24.83 1.40 -12.63
C MET A 443 -23.44 1.03 -12.13
N HIS A 444 -22.42 1.38 -12.91
CA HIS A 444 -21.07 1.62 -12.42
C HIS A 444 -20.64 3.01 -12.89
N CYS A 445 -20.41 3.93 -11.96
CA CYS A 445 -20.03 5.31 -12.23
C CYS A 445 -18.68 5.59 -11.57
N THR A 446 -17.72 6.04 -12.36
CA THR A 446 -16.42 6.53 -11.90
C THR A 446 -16.32 8.01 -12.17
N LEU A 447 -16.11 8.80 -11.12
CA LEU A 447 -15.89 10.23 -11.20
C LEU A 447 -14.46 10.54 -10.77
N ARG A 448 -13.66 11.07 -11.69
CA ARG A 448 -12.35 11.62 -11.39
C ARG A 448 -12.48 13.14 -11.35
N LEU A 449 -12.50 13.67 -10.15
CA LEU A 449 -12.67 15.09 -9.87
C LEU A 449 -11.36 15.58 -9.25
N GLU A 450 -10.56 16.29 -10.05
CA GLU A 450 -9.20 16.71 -9.67
C GLU A 450 -8.34 15.52 -9.19
N GLN A 451 -7.95 15.50 -7.91
CA GLN A 451 -7.17 14.41 -7.31
C GLN A 451 -8.01 13.38 -6.53
N ASN A 452 -9.33 13.53 -6.55
CA ASN A 452 -10.25 12.59 -5.93
C ASN A 452 -10.80 11.64 -6.98
N LEU A 453 -10.86 10.37 -6.62
CA LEU A 453 -11.51 9.32 -7.40
C LEU A 453 -12.68 8.76 -6.58
N TYR A 454 -13.86 8.85 -7.16
CA TYR A 454 -15.09 8.28 -6.61
C TYR A 454 -15.57 7.17 -7.54
N VAL A 455 -15.95 6.03 -6.97
CA VAL A 455 -16.53 4.91 -7.74
C VAL A 455 -17.79 4.45 -7.03
N ALA A 456 -18.95 4.64 -7.67
CA ALA A 456 -20.24 4.16 -7.20
C ALA A 456 -20.72 3.02 -8.12
N GLU A 457 -21.02 1.87 -7.53
CA GLU A 457 -21.50 0.68 -8.22
C GLU A 457 -22.79 0.22 -7.55
N CYS A 458 -23.82 -0.10 -8.33
CA CYS A 458 -25.11 -0.50 -7.83
C CYS A 458 -25.78 -1.52 -8.77
N SER A 459 -26.35 -2.56 -8.17
CA SER A 459 -27.32 -3.45 -8.82
C SER A 459 -28.58 -3.48 -7.96
N CYS A 460 -29.73 -3.20 -8.59
CA CYS A 460 -31.05 -3.21 -7.96
C CYS A 460 -32.05 -4.09 -8.75
N GLU A 461 -31.55 -5.07 -9.48
CA GLU A 461 -32.38 -6.01 -10.23
C GLU A 461 -33.13 -6.97 -9.28
N ASP A 462 -34.39 -7.26 -9.61
CA ASP A 462 -35.21 -8.18 -8.83
C ASP A 462 -34.74 -9.63 -9.00
N GLY A 463 -34.83 -10.43 -7.93
CA GLY A 463 -34.40 -11.82 -7.93
C GLY A 463 -32.89 -12.03 -7.77
N VAL A 464 -32.10 -10.95 -7.72
CA VAL A 464 -30.67 -10.96 -7.41
C VAL A 464 -30.44 -10.19 -6.09
N GLU A 465 -29.34 -10.49 -5.39
CA GLU A 465 -28.93 -9.73 -4.19
C GLU A 465 -28.61 -8.28 -4.58
N LYS A 466 -29.47 -7.34 -4.16
CA LYS A 466 -29.31 -5.91 -4.40
C LYS A 466 -28.14 -5.36 -3.57
N TYR A 467 -27.36 -4.46 -4.14
CA TYR A 467 -26.24 -3.84 -3.45
C TYR A 467 -25.90 -2.44 -3.94
N VAL A 468 -25.25 -1.67 -3.06
CA VAL A 468 -24.54 -0.43 -3.37
C VAL A 468 -23.14 -0.53 -2.80
N ARG A 469 -22.16 -0.28 -3.67
CA ARG A 469 -20.76 -0.23 -3.29
C ARG A 469 -20.20 1.13 -3.68
N PHE A 470 -19.53 1.77 -2.73
CA PHE A 470 -18.86 3.04 -2.93
C PHE A 470 -17.38 2.90 -2.61
N ARG A 471 -16.52 3.49 -3.43
CA ARG A 471 -15.10 3.59 -3.18
C ARG A 471 -14.64 5.03 -3.35
N PHE A 472 -13.74 5.45 -2.50
CA PHE A 472 -13.12 6.76 -2.54
C PHE A 472 -11.62 6.65 -2.38
N LYS A 473 -10.86 7.39 -3.20
CA LYS A 473 -9.42 7.61 -3.05
C LYS A 473 -9.18 9.12 -3.19
N GLY A 474 -8.66 9.78 -2.16
CA GLY A 474 -8.47 11.24 -2.18
C GLY A 474 -7.03 11.69 -1.95
N GLY A 475 -6.45 12.45 -2.88
CA GLY A 475 -5.00 12.75 -2.89
C GLY A 475 -4.55 14.12 -2.34
N THR A 476 -5.44 15.10 -2.18
CA THR A 476 -5.05 16.46 -1.75
C THR A 476 -4.88 16.59 -0.23
N GLY A 477 -4.15 17.61 0.22
CA GLY A 477 -4.03 18.03 1.62
C GLY A 477 -2.91 17.35 2.40
N THR A 478 -2.66 17.80 3.62
CA THR A 478 -1.72 17.16 4.55
C THR A 478 -2.24 15.80 5.03
N ARG A 479 -1.36 14.97 5.60
CA ARG A 479 -1.72 13.68 6.21
C ARG A 479 -2.91 13.78 7.17
N ALA A 480 -2.86 14.77 8.06
CA ALA A 480 -3.93 15.02 9.03
C ALA A 480 -5.25 15.40 8.35
N GLN A 481 -5.21 16.28 7.34
CA GLN A 481 -6.41 16.69 6.61
C GLN A 481 -7.03 15.52 5.82
N ARG A 482 -6.21 14.69 5.17
CA ARG A 482 -6.67 13.48 4.47
C ARG A 482 -7.36 12.50 5.43
N ARG A 483 -6.75 12.26 6.60
CA ARG A 483 -7.31 11.41 7.66
C ARG A 483 -8.64 11.96 8.17
N SER A 484 -8.73 13.26 8.43
CA SER A 484 -9.97 13.86 8.93
C SER A 484 -11.10 13.74 7.90
N ARG A 485 -10.85 14.10 6.64
CA ARG A 485 -11.82 13.93 5.54
C ARG A 485 -12.32 12.49 5.43
N LEU A 486 -11.40 11.51 5.47
CA LEU A 486 -11.77 10.09 5.42
C LEU A 486 -12.59 9.67 6.64
N GLY A 487 -12.26 10.19 7.82
CA GLY A 487 -13.00 9.99 9.06
C GLY A 487 -14.43 10.54 8.99
N ILE A 488 -14.63 11.75 8.46
CA ILE A 488 -15.94 12.34 8.21
C ILE A 488 -16.76 11.44 7.28
N MET A 489 -16.20 11.09 6.12
CA MET A 489 -16.88 10.23 5.14
C MET A 489 -17.25 8.87 5.74
N ARG A 490 -16.35 8.26 6.53
CA ARG A 490 -16.62 7.00 7.23
C ARG A 490 -17.82 7.12 8.17
N LEU A 491 -17.84 8.13 9.05
CA LEU A 491 -18.94 8.30 10.00
C LEU A 491 -20.28 8.58 9.32
N ILE A 492 -20.29 9.34 8.22
CA ILE A 492 -21.50 9.56 7.41
C ILE A 492 -21.99 8.23 6.83
N LEU A 493 -21.12 7.48 6.17
CA LEU A 493 -21.48 6.23 5.50
C LEU A 493 -21.92 5.14 6.49
N GLU A 494 -21.23 5.00 7.64
CA GLU A 494 -21.65 4.09 8.72
C GLU A 494 -23.04 4.45 9.25
N ARG A 495 -23.33 5.76 9.40
CA ARG A 495 -24.66 6.23 9.84
C ARG A 495 -25.77 5.93 8.83
N GLU A 496 -25.41 5.91 7.54
CA GLU A 496 -26.28 5.55 6.42
C GLU A 496 -26.38 4.04 6.17
N GLY A 497 -25.87 3.22 7.09
CA GLY A 497 -26.03 1.76 7.09
C GLY A 497 -25.00 1.01 6.23
N PHE A 498 -23.93 1.66 5.79
CA PHE A 498 -22.86 0.97 5.07
C PHE A 498 -21.90 0.28 6.04
N THR A 499 -21.43 -0.90 5.66
CA THR A 499 -20.20 -1.47 6.22
C THR A 499 -19.01 -0.77 5.56
N VAL A 500 -18.18 -0.09 6.36
CA VAL A 500 -17.07 0.73 5.85
C VAL A 500 -15.73 0.17 6.28
N THR A 501 -14.80 0.09 5.34
CA THR A 501 -13.38 -0.18 5.57
C THR A 501 -12.57 0.97 5.01
N SER A 502 -11.64 1.53 5.79
CA SER A 502 -10.78 2.63 5.36
C SER A 502 -9.33 2.39 5.77
N ARG A 503 -8.39 2.77 4.90
CA ARG A 503 -6.95 2.68 5.14
C ARG A 503 -6.25 3.84 4.45
N GLY A 504 -5.32 4.52 5.12
CA GLY A 504 -4.66 5.71 4.58
C GLY A 504 -5.68 6.78 4.15
N ASP A 505 -5.79 7.00 2.84
CA ASP A 505 -6.71 7.93 2.16
C ASP A 505 -7.70 7.21 1.22
N TYR A 506 -7.85 5.88 1.38
CA TYR A 506 -8.73 5.02 0.61
C TYR A 506 -9.88 4.49 1.50
N LEU A 507 -11.09 4.50 0.97
CA LEU A 507 -12.29 4.03 1.65
C LEU A 507 -13.13 3.16 0.72
N VAL A 508 -13.66 2.07 1.27
CA VAL A 508 -14.64 1.20 0.63
C VAL A 508 -15.84 1.08 1.55
N ALA A 509 -17.03 1.29 1.00
CA ALA A 509 -18.30 1.15 1.69
C ALA A 509 -19.21 0.19 0.90
N LEU A 510 -19.87 -0.72 1.61
CA LEU A 510 -20.77 -1.71 1.02
C LEU A 510 -22.08 -1.78 1.82
N ARG A 511 -23.19 -1.81 1.09
CA ARG A 511 -24.52 -2.12 1.64
C ARG A 511 -25.21 -3.12 0.70
N SER A 512 -25.87 -4.13 1.25
CA SER A 512 -26.49 -5.23 0.49
C SER A 512 -27.80 -5.69 1.13
N GLY A 513 -28.74 -6.19 0.34
CA GLY A 513 -29.96 -6.86 0.82
C GLY A 513 -31.07 -5.92 1.30
N GLU A 514 -31.13 -4.69 0.78
CA GLU A 514 -32.08 -3.65 1.19
C GLU A 514 -33.24 -3.47 0.22
N GLU A 515 -34.30 -2.82 0.68
CA GLU A 515 -35.43 -2.39 -0.16
C GLU A 515 -35.02 -1.27 -1.14
N ASP A 516 -35.71 -1.20 -2.30
CA ASP A 516 -35.36 -0.27 -3.39
C ASP A 516 -35.38 1.20 -2.96
N VAL A 517 -36.33 1.59 -2.11
CA VAL A 517 -36.46 2.98 -1.64
C VAL A 517 -35.24 3.40 -0.82
N LEU A 518 -34.79 2.53 0.09
CA LEU A 518 -33.60 2.79 0.91
C LEU A 518 -32.34 2.82 0.05
N LEU A 519 -32.25 1.90 -0.93
CA LEU A 519 -31.12 1.81 -1.83
C LEU A 519 -30.98 3.06 -2.73
N GLN A 520 -32.10 3.59 -3.24
CA GLN A 520 -32.14 4.85 -3.98
C GLN A 520 -31.79 6.04 -3.08
N ARG A 521 -32.33 6.13 -1.85
CA ARG A 521 -31.95 7.16 -0.88
C ARG A 521 -30.44 7.15 -0.60
N ASN A 522 -29.84 5.97 -0.47
CA ASN A 522 -28.40 5.83 -0.27
C ASN A 522 -27.61 6.32 -1.49
N LEU A 523 -28.06 6.07 -2.71
CA LEU A 523 -27.42 6.62 -3.91
C LEU A 523 -27.52 8.14 -3.98
N VAL A 524 -28.67 8.72 -3.61
CA VAL A 524 -28.81 10.18 -3.46
C VAL A 524 -27.81 10.72 -2.43
N CYS A 525 -27.70 10.06 -1.27
CA CYS A 525 -26.71 10.41 -0.25
C CYS A 525 -25.27 10.36 -0.80
N LEU A 526 -24.92 9.34 -1.59
CA LEU A 526 -23.57 9.21 -2.18
C LEU A 526 -23.28 10.30 -3.21
N GLY A 527 -24.28 10.67 -4.02
CA GLY A 527 -24.18 11.79 -4.96
C GLY A 527 -23.91 13.10 -4.23
N LEU A 528 -24.71 13.39 -3.20
CA LEU A 528 -24.56 14.59 -2.38
C LEU A 528 -23.24 14.60 -1.62
N LEU A 529 -22.83 13.47 -1.05
CA LEU A 529 -21.53 13.31 -0.38
C LEU A 529 -20.38 13.59 -1.34
N THR A 530 -20.46 13.10 -2.58
CA THR A 530 -19.44 13.36 -3.61
C THR A 530 -19.36 14.85 -3.92
N ALA A 531 -20.50 15.50 -4.15
CA ALA A 531 -20.56 16.93 -4.42
C ALA A 531 -20.02 17.76 -3.25
N TRP A 532 -20.46 17.47 -2.03
CA TRP A 532 -20.07 18.19 -0.82
C TRP A 532 -18.59 18.03 -0.49
N VAL A 533 -18.04 16.80 -0.61
CA VAL A 533 -16.62 16.56 -0.37
C VAL A 533 -15.76 17.29 -1.40
N GLN A 534 -16.18 17.29 -2.66
CA GLN A 534 -15.44 17.96 -3.74
C GLN A 534 -15.48 19.49 -3.60
N SER A 535 -16.64 20.07 -3.30
CA SER A 535 -16.81 21.52 -3.22
C SER A 535 -16.26 22.14 -1.94
N SER A 536 -16.36 21.45 -0.80
CA SER A 536 -15.83 21.94 0.47
C SER A 536 -14.30 22.00 0.46
N GLY A 537 -13.66 21.13 -0.32
CA GLY A 537 -12.21 21.04 -0.40
C GLY A 537 -11.56 20.47 0.86
N VAL A 538 -10.26 20.19 0.75
CA VAL A 538 -9.52 19.48 1.81
C VAL A 538 -9.19 20.34 3.02
N GLU A 539 -9.11 21.66 2.86
CA GLU A 539 -8.77 22.57 3.96
C GLU A 539 -9.91 22.66 4.97
N VAL A 540 -11.14 22.86 4.48
CA VAL A 540 -12.35 22.95 5.30
C VAL A 540 -12.62 21.63 6.01
N LEU A 541 -12.71 20.53 5.25
CA LEU A 541 -12.97 19.20 5.82
C LEU A 541 -11.82 18.73 6.72
N GLY A 542 -10.59 19.10 6.39
CA GLY A 542 -9.41 18.78 7.18
C GLY A 542 -9.33 19.51 8.51
N GLY A 543 -10.00 20.66 8.64
CA GLY A 543 -10.07 21.45 9.87
C GLY A 543 -11.20 21.04 10.82
N MET A 544 -12.13 20.18 10.39
CA MET A 544 -13.25 19.71 11.19
C MET A 544 -12.91 18.42 11.94
N SER A 545 -13.57 18.18 13.08
CA SER A 545 -13.65 16.83 13.63
C SER A 545 -14.57 15.94 12.77
N PRO A 546 -14.37 14.61 12.75
CA PRO A 546 -15.28 13.69 12.07
C PRO A 546 -16.76 13.87 12.43
N GLU A 547 -17.06 14.13 13.70
CA GLU A 547 -18.42 14.31 14.22
C GLU A 547 -19.04 15.61 13.74
N GLN A 548 -18.27 16.71 13.76
CA GLN A 548 -18.71 18.01 13.24
C GLN A 548 -19.04 17.91 11.75
N GLY A 549 -18.15 17.30 10.95
CA GLY A 549 -18.38 17.11 9.52
C GLY A 549 -19.61 16.25 9.23
N ARG A 550 -19.81 15.17 10.01
CA ARG A 550 -21.01 14.33 9.91
C ARG A 550 -22.28 15.12 10.21
N ASP A 551 -22.30 15.92 11.26
CA ASP A 551 -23.50 16.65 11.69
C ASP A 551 -23.87 17.74 10.69
N LEU A 552 -22.89 18.48 10.15
CA LEU A 552 -23.09 19.43 9.05
C LEU A 552 -23.63 18.76 7.78
N PHE A 553 -23.06 17.61 7.40
CA PHE A 553 -23.56 16.86 6.24
C PHE A 553 -24.99 16.35 6.47
N ARG A 554 -25.31 15.93 7.70
CA ARG A 554 -26.66 15.47 8.04
C ARG A 554 -27.69 16.58 7.91
N GLU A 555 -27.37 17.79 8.38
CA GLU A 555 -28.24 18.97 8.21
C GLU A 555 -28.50 19.22 6.72
N LEU A 556 -27.44 19.33 5.92
CA LEU A 556 -27.52 19.48 4.46
C LEU A 556 -28.38 18.39 3.80
N PHE A 557 -28.18 17.12 4.17
CA PHE A 557 -28.91 16.01 3.57
C PHE A 557 -30.38 15.99 4.00
N THR A 558 -30.66 16.36 5.25
CA THR A 558 -32.02 16.46 5.78
C THR A 558 -32.78 17.57 5.05
N ASP A 559 -32.19 18.76 4.96
CA ASP A 559 -32.79 19.91 4.27
C ASP A 559 -33.09 19.57 2.82
N PHE A 560 -32.16 18.92 2.12
CA PHE A 560 -32.37 18.49 0.74
C PHE A 560 -33.53 17.48 0.56
N LEU A 561 -33.74 16.58 1.53
CA LEU A 561 -34.84 15.61 1.46
C LEU A 561 -36.21 16.23 1.77
N PHE A 562 -36.27 17.32 2.54
CA PHE A 562 -37.52 17.96 2.96
C PHE A 562 -37.89 19.22 2.15
N ASP A 563 -36.91 19.91 1.54
CA ASP A 563 -37.11 21.11 0.71
C ASP A 563 -36.15 21.10 -0.50
N PRO A 564 -36.48 20.40 -1.59
CA PRO A 564 -35.61 20.25 -2.77
C PRO A 564 -35.66 21.47 -3.73
N SER A 565 -36.10 22.65 -3.26
CA SER A 565 -36.49 23.79 -4.10
C SER A 565 -35.39 24.45 -4.93
#